data_AF-A0AB37N7V5-F1
#
_entry.id   AF-A0AB37N7V5-F1
#
_cell.length_a   1.000
_cell.length_b   1.000
_cell.length_c   1.000
_cell.angle_alpha   90.00
_cell.angle_beta   90.00
_cell.angle_gamma   90.00
#
_symmetry.space_group_name_H-M   'P 1'
#
loop_
_entity.id
_entity.type
_entity.pdbx_description
1 polymer ?
#
loop_
_entity_poly.entity_id
_entity_poly.type
_entity_poly.pdbx_seq_one_letter_code
_entity_poly.pdbx_strand_id
1 'polypeptide(L)'
;MDEEKLNKEMMNVVYSDEAKQVFEFRLKAADADAFTEKGVIQSYEIDQKSIKKNPMGGINVTLIINGNPELYIKYTMNNFNGELSGGASVTSGNLDKLLGDKEGEK
;
A
#
# COMPACT_ATOMS: atom_id res chain seq x y z
N MET A 1 22.87 4.02 -16.40
CA MET A 1 22.24 2.87 -17.10
C MET A 1 21.61 1.90 -16.10
N ASP A 2 22.25 1.61 -14.96
CA ASP A 2 21.73 0.63 -13.99
C ASP A 2 20.52 1.13 -13.19
N GLU A 3 20.48 2.41 -12.83
CA GLU A 3 19.38 2.98 -12.01
C GLU A 3 18.03 3.01 -12.74
N GLU A 4 18.02 3.38 -14.02
CA GLU A 4 16.79 3.40 -14.82
C GLU A 4 16.20 2.00 -15.00
N LYS A 5 17.06 1.00 -15.21
CA LYS A 5 16.65 -0.40 -15.31
C LYS A 5 16.05 -0.90 -13.98
N LEU A 6 16.71 -0.60 -12.86
CA LEU A 6 16.21 -0.93 -11.52
C LEU A 6 14.87 -0.25 -11.22
N ASN A 7 14.71 1.03 -11.59
CA ASN A 7 13.45 1.75 -11.42
C ASN A 7 12.32 1.10 -12.22
N LYS A 8 12.59 0.70 -13.47
CA LYS A 8 11.62 -0.01 -14.32
C LYS A 8 11.24 -1.38 -13.75
N GLU A 9 12.21 -2.15 -13.26
CA GLU A 9 11.96 -3.44 -12.61
C GLU A 9 11.08 -3.28 -11.36
N MET A 10 11.37 -2.30 -10.49
CA MET A 10 10.55 -2.01 -9.32
C MET A 10 9.13 -1.57 -9.69
N MET A 11 8.97 -0.75 -10.72
CA MET A 11 7.66 -0.36 -11.24
C MET A 11 6.88 -1.58 -11.72
N ASN A 12 7.49 -2.47 -12.50
CA ASN A 12 6.84 -3.69 -12.98
C ASN A 12 6.35 -4.58 -11.82
N VAL A 13 7.14 -4.69 -10.74
CA VAL A 13 6.75 -5.45 -9.54
C VAL A 13 5.57 -4.77 -8.83
N VAL A 14 5.67 -3.48 -8.55
CA VAL A 14 4.63 -2.75 -7.79
C VAL A 14 3.29 -2.68 -8.53
N TYR A 15 3.32 -2.64 -9.86
CA TYR A 15 2.12 -2.62 -10.71
C TYR A 15 1.67 -4.03 -11.17
N SER A 16 2.29 -5.10 -10.68
CA SER A 16 1.87 -6.47 -11.00
C SER A 16 0.53 -6.82 -10.35
N ASP A 17 -0.20 -7.76 -10.95
CA ASP A 17 -1.46 -8.28 -10.38
C ASP A 17 -1.24 -8.91 -9.00
N GLU A 18 -0.09 -9.54 -8.77
CA GLU A 18 0.27 -10.14 -7.48
C GLU A 18 0.46 -9.06 -6.41
N ALA A 19 1.17 -7.96 -6.71
CA ALA A 19 1.29 -6.82 -5.80
C ALA A 19 -0.08 -6.19 -5.50
N LYS A 20 -0.93 -6.06 -6.52
CA LYS A 20 -2.31 -5.58 -6.36
C LYS A 20 -3.11 -6.45 -5.39
N GLN A 21 -3.04 -7.77 -5.51
CA GLN A 21 -3.70 -8.70 -4.60
C GLN A 21 -3.21 -8.52 -3.15
N VAL A 22 -1.91 -8.35 -2.95
CA VAL A 22 -1.33 -8.08 -1.62
C VAL A 22 -1.87 -6.77 -1.04
N PHE A 23 -1.92 -5.69 -1.83
CA PHE A 23 -2.47 -4.41 -1.39
C PHE A 23 -3.94 -4.55 -1.00
N GLU A 24 -4.78 -5.09 -1.88
CA GLU A 24 -6.21 -5.24 -1.62
C GLU A 24 -6.50 -6.14 -0.42
N PHE A 25 -5.74 -7.23 -0.25
CA PHE A 25 -5.86 -8.09 0.93
C PHE A 25 -5.58 -7.33 2.22
N ARG A 26 -4.49 -6.56 2.26
CA ARG A 26 -4.11 -5.75 3.43
C ARG A 26 -5.12 -4.64 3.71
N LEU A 27 -5.64 -3.98 2.67
CA LEU A 27 -6.64 -2.92 2.79
C LEU A 27 -7.98 -3.48 3.32
N LYS A 28 -8.42 -4.63 2.82
CA LYS A 28 -9.62 -5.33 3.33
C LYS A 28 -9.45 -5.84 4.76
N ALA A 29 -8.23 -6.18 5.17
CA ALA A 29 -7.95 -6.55 6.55
C ALA A 29 -8.00 -5.34 7.50
N ALA A 30 -7.69 -4.14 7.01
CA ALA A 30 -7.78 -2.89 7.79
C ALA A 30 -9.21 -2.34 7.81
N ASP A 31 -9.98 -2.51 6.74
CA ASP A 31 -11.38 -2.09 6.61
C ASP A 31 -12.17 -3.19 5.88
N ALA A 32 -13.01 -3.91 6.60
CA ALA A 32 -13.76 -5.04 6.03
C ALA A 32 -14.69 -4.62 4.87
N ASP A 33 -15.13 -3.35 4.86
CA ASP A 33 -15.97 -2.76 3.81
C ASP A 33 -15.13 -2.03 2.74
N ALA A 34 -13.82 -2.26 2.68
CA ALA A 34 -12.95 -1.62 1.70
C ALA A 34 -13.46 -1.82 0.26
N PHE A 35 -13.32 -0.78 -0.55
CA PHE A 35 -13.79 -0.69 -1.94
C PHE A 35 -15.31 -0.70 -2.10
N THR A 36 -16.03 -0.27 -1.05
CA THR A 36 -17.47 -0.03 -1.07
C THR A 36 -17.77 1.35 -0.53
N GLU A 37 -18.98 1.88 -0.79
CA GLU A 37 -19.42 3.18 -0.26
C GLU A 37 -19.49 3.23 1.28
N LYS A 38 -19.56 2.07 1.94
CA LYS A 38 -19.54 1.95 3.41
C LYS A 38 -18.13 1.91 3.99
N GLY A 39 -17.13 1.66 3.14
CA GLY A 39 -15.73 1.65 3.52
C GLY A 39 -15.21 3.06 3.83
N VAL A 40 -14.31 3.14 4.81
CA VAL A 40 -13.40 4.28 4.96
C VAL A 40 -12.43 4.28 3.78
N ILE A 41 -11.94 3.09 3.38
CA ILE A 41 -11.08 2.89 2.22
C ILE A 41 -11.95 2.57 1.01
N GLN A 42 -12.26 3.56 0.17
CA GLN A 42 -13.12 3.38 -1.00
C GLN A 42 -12.31 3.16 -2.28
N SER A 43 -11.14 3.79 -2.37
CA SER A 43 -10.20 3.62 -3.47
C SER A 43 -8.77 3.84 -2.99
N TYR A 44 -7.80 3.41 -3.80
CA TYR A 44 -6.40 3.71 -3.56
C TYR A 44 -5.66 3.95 -4.88
N GLU A 45 -4.58 4.72 -4.78
CA GLU A 45 -3.64 4.97 -5.88
C GLU A 45 -2.21 4.77 -5.40
N ILE A 46 -1.32 4.33 -6.28
CA ILE A 46 0.10 4.18 -5.95
C ILE A 46 0.80 5.51 -6.24
N ASP A 47 1.46 6.09 -5.24
CA ASP A 47 2.35 7.23 -5.47
C ASP A 47 3.63 6.74 -6.17
N GLN A 48 3.71 6.96 -7.48
CA GLN A 48 4.87 6.56 -8.28
C GLN A 48 6.19 7.12 -7.77
N LYS A 49 6.18 8.32 -7.17
CA LYS A 49 7.39 8.96 -6.65
C LYS A 49 7.90 8.30 -5.37
N SER A 50 7.06 7.52 -4.71
CA SER A 50 7.41 6.77 -3.51
C SER A 50 8.11 5.44 -3.82
N ILE A 51 7.99 4.92 -5.05
CA ILE A 51 8.54 3.63 -5.47
C ILE A 51 10.06 3.70 -5.47
N LYS A 52 10.68 3.16 -4.41
CA LYS A 52 12.12 3.22 -4.21
C LYS A 52 12.61 1.97 -3.51
N LYS A 53 13.85 1.58 -3.78
CA LYS A 53 14.50 0.49 -3.04
C LYS A 53 14.58 0.85 -1.56
N ASN A 54 14.11 -0.04 -0.69
CA ASN A 54 14.32 0.10 0.74
C ASN A 54 15.79 -0.31 1.07
N PRO A 55 16.56 0.51 1.80
CA PRO A 55 17.93 0.17 2.19
C PRO A 55 18.06 -1.17 2.93
N MET A 56 17.02 -1.60 3.65
CA MET A 56 16.96 -2.88 4.38
C MET A 56 16.47 -4.05 3.50
N GLY A 57 16.20 -3.81 2.21
CA GLY A 57 15.66 -4.80 1.29
C GLY A 57 14.18 -4.59 0.98
N GLY A 58 13.76 -4.99 -0.23
CA GLY A 58 12.41 -4.77 -0.75
C GLY A 58 12.23 -3.40 -1.42
N ILE A 59 10.96 -3.07 -1.69
CA ILE A 59 10.54 -1.86 -2.41
C ILE A 59 9.57 -1.08 -1.51
N ASN A 60 9.91 0.17 -1.19
CA ASN A 60 9.00 1.08 -0.52
C ASN A 60 7.94 1.56 -1.51
N VAL A 61 6.69 1.59 -1.07
CA VAL A 61 5.54 2.10 -1.84
C VAL A 61 4.58 2.80 -0.89
N THR A 62 3.99 3.90 -1.33
CA THR A 62 2.91 4.60 -0.64
C THR A 62 1.63 4.41 -1.44
N LEU A 63 0.58 3.93 -0.78
CA LEU A 63 -0.79 3.96 -1.27
C LEU A 63 -1.46 5.23 -0.75
N ILE A 64 -2.02 6.04 -1.65
CA ILE A 64 -2.85 7.21 -1.34
C ILE A 64 -4.31 6.76 -1.37
N ILE A 65 -5.03 7.00 -0.29
CA ILE A 65 -6.40 6.51 -0.10
C ILE A 65 -7.39 7.59 -0.50
N ASN A 66 -8.42 7.21 -1.27
CA ASN A 66 -9.49 8.10 -1.72
C ASN A 66 -9.01 9.37 -2.44
N GLY A 67 -7.83 9.32 -3.07
CA GLY A 67 -7.19 10.49 -3.70
C GLY A 67 -6.75 11.59 -2.72
N ASN A 68 -6.77 11.33 -1.40
CA ASN A 68 -6.38 12.30 -0.39
C ASN A 68 -4.94 12.05 0.10
N PRO A 69 -3.99 12.97 -0.13
CA PRO A 69 -2.59 12.79 0.25
C PRO A 69 -2.35 12.74 1.76
N GLU A 70 -3.30 13.16 2.59
CA GLU A 70 -3.24 13.00 4.05
C GLU A 70 -3.64 11.60 4.52
N LEU A 71 -4.34 10.84 3.68
CA LEU A 71 -4.77 9.47 3.94
C LEU A 71 -3.85 8.53 3.17
N TYR A 72 -2.87 7.94 3.84
CA TYR A 72 -1.89 7.10 3.16
C TYR A 72 -1.50 5.88 3.99
N ILE A 73 -1.03 4.86 3.29
CA ILE A 73 -0.35 3.72 3.89
C ILE A 73 0.98 3.51 3.16
N LYS A 74 2.07 3.55 3.91
CA LYS A 74 3.41 3.20 3.41
C LYS A 74 3.63 1.72 3.63
N TYR A 75 4.09 1.00 2.63
CA TYR A 75 4.45 -0.41 2.69
C TYR A 75 5.90 -0.62 2.27
N THR A 76 6.52 -1.64 2.82
CA THR A 76 7.67 -2.30 2.19
C THR A 76 7.19 -3.58 1.52
N MET A 77 7.19 -3.62 0.19
CA MET A 77 6.95 -4.83 -0.58
C MET A 77 8.21 -5.70 -0.57
N ASN A 78 8.10 -6.90 -0.03
CA ASN A 78 9.16 -7.88 -0.01
C ASN A 78 8.92 -8.93 -1.08
N ASN A 79 10.00 -9.41 -1.67
CA ASN A 79 9.98 -10.61 -2.52
C ASN A 79 10.95 -11.62 -1.90
N PHE A 80 10.51 -12.26 -0.82
CA PHE A 80 11.27 -13.35 -0.21
C PHE A 80 10.94 -14.63 -0.97
N ASN A 81 11.96 -15.29 -1.52
CA ASN A 81 11.85 -16.59 -2.20
C ASN A 81 10.95 -16.65 -3.46
N GLY A 82 10.63 -15.50 -4.07
CA GLY A 82 9.79 -15.45 -5.28
C GLY A 82 8.31 -15.19 -5.02
N GLU A 83 7.89 -15.01 -3.76
CA GLU A 83 6.52 -14.64 -3.39
C GLU A 83 6.48 -13.20 -2.89
N LEU A 84 5.60 -12.38 -3.47
CA LEU A 84 5.39 -11.02 -3.03
C LEU A 84 4.58 -10.99 -1.74
N SER A 85 5.12 -10.31 -0.74
CA SER A 85 4.45 -10.12 0.55
C SER A 85 4.55 -8.67 1.01
N GLY A 86 3.50 -8.22 1.67
CA GLY A 86 3.51 -6.95 2.39
C GLY A 86 4.35 -7.10 3.65
N GLY A 87 5.49 -6.41 3.72
CA GLY A 87 6.32 -6.28 4.92
C GLY A 87 5.75 -5.26 5.90
N ALA A 88 6.62 -4.47 6.53
CA ALA A 88 6.19 -3.42 7.45
C ALA A 88 5.29 -2.39 6.75
N SER A 89 4.27 -1.92 7.47
CA SER A 89 3.37 -0.86 7.03
C SER A 89 3.23 0.25 8.06
N VAL A 90 3.09 1.49 7.59
CA VAL A 90 2.80 2.66 8.41
C VAL A 90 1.59 3.39 7.82
N THR A 91 0.53 3.50 8.62
CA THR A 91 -0.70 4.21 8.28
C THR A 91 -0.60 5.67 8.73
N SER A 92 -1.16 6.61 7.96
CA SER A 92 -1.22 8.01 8.38
C SER A 92 -2.12 8.18 9.60
N GLY A 93 -1.78 9.11 10.51
CA GLY A 93 -2.57 9.32 11.73
C GLY A 93 -4.02 9.76 11.45
N ASN A 94 -4.28 10.41 10.32
CA ASN A 94 -5.65 10.76 9.91
C ASN A 94 -6.43 9.52 9.46
N LEU A 95 -5.80 8.62 8.70
CA LEU A 95 -6.44 7.38 8.28
C LEU A 95 -6.65 6.41 9.47
N ASP A 96 -5.68 6.33 10.37
CA ASP A 96 -5.76 5.50 11.58
C ASP A 96 -6.96 5.89 12.46
N LYS A 97 -7.20 7.20 12.65
CA LYS A 97 -8.38 7.70 13.37
C LYS A 97 -9.68 7.29 12.69
N LEU A 98 -9.78 7.47 11.37
CA LEU A 98 -10.99 7.10 10.62
C LEU A 98 -11.29 5.60 10.71
N LEU A 99 -10.26 4.76 10.74
CA LEU A 99 -10.40 3.31 10.89
C LEU A 99 -10.76 2.92 12.34
N GLY A 100 -10.19 3.60 13.34
CA GLY A 100 -10.49 3.36 14.76
C GLY A 100 -11.87 3.82 15.18
N ASP A 101 -12.41 4.89 14.59
CA ASP A 101 -13.77 5.38 14.89
C ASP A 101 -14.86 4.33 14.56
N LYS A 102 -14.58 3.39 13.63
CA LYS A 102 -15.48 2.26 13.32
C LYS A 102 -15.58 1.21 14.44
N GLU A 103 -14.58 1.08 15.32
CA GLU A 103 -14.66 0.12 16.43
C GLU A 103 -15.57 0.60 17.58
N GLY A 104 -15.92 1.89 17.62
CA GLY A 104 -16.75 2.51 18.65
C GLY A 104 -18.27 2.44 18.41
N GLU A 105 -18.74 1.96 17.26
CA GLU A 105 -20.16 1.89 16.90
C GLU A 105 -20.78 0.49 17.12
N LYS A 106 -20.38 -0.23 18.18
CA LYS A 106 -21.03 -1.49 18.62
C LYS A 106 -22.03 -1.29 19.74
#